data_AF-A0A9P6TIK1-F1
#
_entry.id   AF-A0A9P6TIK1-F1
#
_cell.length_a   1.000
_cell.length_b   1.000
_cell.length_c   1.000
_cell.angle_alpha   90.00
_cell.angle_beta   90.00
_cell.angle_gamma   90.00
#
_symmetry.space_group_name_H-M   'P 1'
#
loop_
_entity.id
_entity.type
_entity.pdbx_description
1 polymer ?
#
loop_
_entity_poly.entity_id
_entity_poly.type
_entity_poly.pdbx_seq_one_letter_code
_entity_poly.pdbx_strand_id
1 'polypeptide(L)'
;MESTRRFYNDEELLAEHFGYLPVRILDELYDGCITMLCGSLIGLKEFFWSISNVDPAAIDEAMLLFEAEVQKAVDQSFNIFQKYVFDHILRLPEDRAVTLEHEEVKLKRDKETN
;
A
#
# COMPACT_ATOMS: atom_id res chain seq x y z
N MET A 1 -4.70 -40.85 3.30
CA MET A 1 -5.41 -39.55 3.31
C MET A 1 -5.10 -38.89 1.99
N GLU A 2 -6.06 -38.85 1.07
CA GLU A 2 -5.90 -38.10 -0.17
C GLU A 2 -5.79 -36.62 0.20
N SER A 3 -4.61 -36.04 -0.01
CA SER A 3 -4.44 -34.59 0.03
C SER A 3 -5.30 -34.03 -1.10
N THR A 4 -6.43 -33.42 -0.73
CA THR A 4 -7.32 -32.70 -1.63
C THR A 4 -6.55 -31.48 -2.14
N ARG A 5 -5.87 -31.64 -3.28
CA ARG A 5 -5.09 -30.56 -3.91
C ARG A 5 -5.99 -29.36 -4.18
N ARG A 6 -5.81 -28.28 -3.41
CA ARG A 6 -6.48 -27.00 -3.63
C ARG A 6 -5.68 -26.17 -4.62
N PHE A 7 -6.37 -25.50 -5.53
CA PHE A 7 -5.76 -24.50 -6.40
C PHE A 7 -5.86 -23.14 -5.72
N TYR A 8 -4.73 -22.45 -5.64
CA TYR A 8 -4.64 -21.10 -5.09
C TYR A 8 -4.57 -20.09 -6.22
N ASN A 9 -5.25 -18.95 -6.05
CA ASN A 9 -4.92 -17.76 -6.84
C ASN A 9 -3.65 -17.10 -6.27
N ASP A 10 -3.05 -16.16 -7.01
CA ASP A 10 -1.79 -15.54 -6.61
C ASP A 10 -1.90 -14.84 -5.24
N GLU A 11 -3.00 -14.15 -4.97
CA GLU A 11 -3.24 -13.47 -3.69
C GLU A 11 -3.33 -14.44 -2.51
N GLU A 12 -4.04 -15.56 -2.67
CA GLU A 12 -4.18 -16.58 -1.64
C GLU A 12 -2.83 -17.29 -1.38
N LEU A 13 -2.05 -17.59 -2.43
CA LEU A 13 -0.73 -18.22 -2.27
C LEU A 13 0.25 -17.29 -1.56
N LEU A 14 0.24 -16.00 -1.91
CA LEU A 14 1.03 -14.99 -1.24
C LEU A 14 0.57 -14.83 0.21
N ALA A 15 -0.74 -14.80 0.46
CA ALA A 15 -1.28 -14.71 1.81
C ALA A 15 -0.88 -15.89 2.69
N GLU A 16 -0.88 -17.10 2.13
CA GLU A 16 -0.42 -18.31 2.80
C GLU A 16 1.10 -18.25 3.06
N HIS A 17 1.89 -17.82 2.07
CA HIS A 17 3.34 -17.69 2.20
C HIS A 17 3.75 -16.68 3.29
N PHE A 18 3.09 -15.52 3.32
CA PHE A 18 3.40 -14.45 4.27
C PHE A 18 2.69 -14.61 5.63
N GLY A 19 1.61 -15.39 5.69
CA GLY A 19 0.73 -15.50 6.87
C GLY A 19 -0.23 -14.30 7.04
N TYR A 20 -0.30 -13.42 6.05
CA TYR A 20 -1.20 -12.26 5.99
C TYR A 20 -1.36 -11.80 4.54
N LEU A 21 -2.44 -11.08 4.24
CA LEU A 21 -2.65 -10.49 2.91
C LEU A 21 -1.63 -9.37 2.66
N PRO A 22 -0.85 -9.39 1.57
CA PRO A 22 0.16 -8.36 1.32
C PRO A 22 -0.40 -6.93 1.21
N VAL A 23 -1.67 -6.78 0.78
CA VAL A 23 -2.36 -5.48 0.77
C VAL A 23 -2.35 -4.82 2.14
N ARG A 24 -2.43 -5.61 3.22
CA ARG A 24 -2.42 -5.09 4.59
C ARG A 24 -1.12 -4.38 4.94
N ILE A 25 0.02 -4.84 4.45
CA ILE A 25 1.30 -4.13 4.65
C ILE A 25 1.27 -2.78 3.97
N LEU A 26 0.70 -2.72 2.75
CA LEU A 26 0.62 -1.47 2.01
C LEU A 26 -0.35 -0.51 2.68
N ASP A 27 -1.48 -0.98 3.20
CA ASP A 27 -2.42 -0.17 3.98
C ASP A 27 -1.75 0.37 5.25
N GLU A 28 -1.05 -0.47 6.02
CA GLU A 28 -0.33 -0.04 7.23
C GLU A 28 0.79 0.97 6.90
N LEU A 29 1.49 0.79 5.77
CA LEU A 29 2.49 1.74 5.29
C LEU A 29 1.87 3.08 4.88
N TYR A 30 0.73 3.05 4.20
CA TYR A 30 -0.02 4.24 3.82
C TYR A 30 -0.48 5.03 5.04
N ASP A 31 -1.12 4.35 6.00
CA ASP A 31 -1.58 4.96 7.25
C ASP A 31 -0.43 5.58 8.03
N GLY A 32 0.72 4.90 8.06
CA GLY A 32 1.96 5.43 8.64
C GLY A 32 2.43 6.71 7.94
N CYS A 33 2.45 6.71 6.60
CA CYS A 33 2.82 7.88 5.80
C CYS A 33 1.89 9.07 6.08
N ILE A 34 0.58 8.86 6.07
CA ILE A 34 -0.42 9.91 6.35
C ILE A 34 -0.27 10.45 7.75
N THR A 35 -0.07 9.58 8.76
CA THR A 35 0.13 10.00 10.14
C THR A 35 1.37 10.89 10.28
N MET A 36 2.50 10.49 9.68
CA MET A 36 3.74 11.29 9.70
C MET A 36 3.57 12.63 8.97
N LEU A 37 2.87 12.63 7.84
CA LEU A 37 2.60 13.82 7.06
C LEU A 37 1.77 14.84 7.85
N CYS A 38 0.63 14.40 8.38
CA CYS A 38 -0.26 15.26 9.16
C CYS A 38 0.46 15.83 10.39
N GLY A 39 1.26 15.00 11.09
CA GLY A 39 2.10 15.48 12.20
C GLY A 39 3.10 16.56 11.76
N SER A 40 3.71 16.40 10.59
CA SER A 40 4.64 17.38 10.03
C SER A 40 3.96 18.69 9.64
N LEU A 41 2.74 18.62 9.09
CA LEU A 41 1.94 19.80 8.72
C LEU A 41 1.47 20.58 9.96
N ILE A 42 1.13 19.89 11.05
CA ILE A 42 0.83 20.53 12.33
C ILE A 42 2.06 21.28 12.84
N GLY A 43 3.23 20.65 12.85
CA GLY A 43 4.48 21.31 13.26
C GLY A 43 4.83 22.53 12.40
N LEU A 44 4.59 22.43 11.09
CA LEU A 44 4.78 23.56 10.16
C LEU A 44 3.81 24.72 10.45
N LYS A 45 2.54 24.40 10.74
CA LYS A 45 1.52 25.37 11.12
C LYS A 45 1.87 26.09 12.43
N GLU A 46 2.27 25.34 13.45
CA GLU A 46 2.73 25.89 14.73
C GLU A 46 3.96 26.79 14.56
N PHE A 47 4.88 26.40 13.68
CA PHE A 47 6.02 27.25 13.31
C PHE A 47 5.55 28.58 12.72
N PHE A 48 4.61 28.59 11.76
CA PHE A 48 4.10 29.83 11.19
C PHE A 48 3.38 30.70 12.22
N TRP A 49 2.61 30.12 13.13
CA TRP A 49 1.99 30.86 14.24
C TRP A 49 3.00 31.49 15.20
N SER A 50 4.22 30.94 15.29
CA SER A 50 5.28 31.51 16.13
C SER A 50 5.92 32.77 15.53
N ILE A 51 5.71 33.04 14.24
CA ILE A 51 6.28 34.20 13.55
C ILE A 51 5.46 35.45 13.87
N SER A 52 6.12 36.50 14.37
CA SER A 52 5.47 37.79 14.62
C SER A 52 5.06 38.49 13.31
N ASN A 53 3.87 39.09 13.30
CA ASN A 53 3.26 39.84 12.18
C ASN A 53 2.64 39.00 11.05
N VAL A 54 2.34 37.73 11.26
CA VAL A 54 1.51 36.95 10.34
C VAL A 54 0.09 36.81 10.91
N ASP A 55 -0.93 36.99 10.07
CA ASP A 55 -2.32 36.78 10.45
C ASP A 55 -2.60 35.28 10.63
N PRO A 56 -2.97 34.81 11.85
CA PRO A 56 -3.27 33.40 12.09
C PRO A 56 -4.39 32.84 11.19
N ALA A 57 -5.39 33.67 10.84
CA ALA A 57 -6.49 33.22 9.98
C ALA A 57 -6.00 32.93 8.55
N ALA A 58 -5.10 33.76 8.02
CA ALA A 58 -4.49 33.55 6.72
C ALA A 58 -3.59 32.30 6.71
N ILE A 59 -2.88 32.01 7.81
CA ILE A 59 -2.11 30.76 7.96
C ILE A 59 -3.06 29.56 7.95
N ASP A 60 -4.16 29.61 8.69
CA ASP A 60 -5.13 28.52 8.77
C ASP A 60 -5.73 28.18 7.41
N GLU A 61 -6.14 29.20 6.65
CA GLU A 61 -6.67 29.02 5.29
C GLU A 61 -5.62 28.44 4.33
N ALA A 62 -4.40 28.99 4.35
CA ALA A 62 -3.32 28.51 3.49
C ALA A 62 -2.90 27.08 3.83
N MET A 63 -2.80 26.74 5.12
CA MET A 63 -2.43 25.40 5.57
C MET A 63 -3.51 24.37 5.23
N LEU A 64 -4.80 24.73 5.30
CA LEU A 64 -5.89 23.83 4.89
C LEU A 64 -5.80 23.46 3.41
N LEU A 65 -5.56 24.44 2.54
CA LEU A 65 -5.39 24.21 1.10
C LEU A 65 -4.12 23.39 0.81
N PHE A 66 -3.02 23.71 1.49
CA PHE A 66 -1.77 23.00 1.34
C PHE A 66 -1.89 21.54 1.79
N GLU A 67 -2.52 21.27 2.94
CA GLU A 67 -2.78 19.92 3.42
C GLU A 67 -3.56 19.08 2.40
N ALA A 68 -4.63 19.63 1.84
CA ALA A 68 -5.45 18.94 0.84
C ALA A 68 -4.66 18.58 -0.44
N GLU A 69 -3.83 19.51 -0.95
CA GLU A 69 -3.02 19.24 -2.14
C GLU A 69 -1.90 18.22 -1.87
N VAL A 70 -1.29 18.26 -0.68
CA VAL A 70 -0.26 17.29 -0.30
C VAL A 70 -0.86 15.90 -0.10
N GLN A 71 -2.01 15.78 0.58
CA GLN A 71 -2.73 14.50 0.72
C GLN A 71 -3.04 13.90 -0.65
N LYS A 72 -3.64 14.69 -1.54
CA LYS A 72 -3.94 14.27 -2.91
C LYS A 72 -2.69 13.80 -3.67
N ALA A 73 -1.56 14.49 -3.52
CA ALA A 73 -0.30 14.09 -4.16
C ALA A 73 0.24 12.76 -3.59
N VAL A 74 0.11 12.55 -2.27
CA VAL A 74 0.47 11.29 -1.61
C VAL A 74 -0.43 10.17 -2.09
N ASP A 75 -1.74 10.35 -2.13
CA ASP A 75 -2.70 9.33 -2.58
C ASP A 75 -2.38 8.87 -4.00
N GLN A 76 -2.14 9.81 -4.91
CA GLN A 76 -1.77 9.51 -6.29
C GLN A 76 -0.45 8.73 -6.37
N SER A 77 0.55 9.18 -5.62
CA SER A 77 1.87 8.54 -5.59
C SER A 77 1.80 7.14 -4.98
N PHE A 78 1.01 6.97 -3.92
CA PHE A 78 0.85 5.69 -3.24
C PHE A 78 0.08 4.70 -4.09
N ASN A 79 -0.95 5.13 -4.82
CA ASN A 79 -1.65 4.28 -5.78
C ASN A 79 -0.71 3.74 -6.87
N ILE A 80 0.17 4.60 -7.41
CA ILE A 80 1.19 4.18 -8.40
C ILE A 80 2.17 3.19 -7.76
N PHE A 81 2.63 3.46 -6.54
CA PHE A 81 3.52 2.59 -5.80
C PHE A 81 2.90 1.22 -5.50
N GLN A 82 1.67 1.20 -4.98
CA GLN A 82 0.92 -0.02 -4.69
C GLN A 82 0.76 -0.88 -5.94
N LYS A 83 0.38 -0.25 -7.06
CA LYS A 83 0.30 -0.95 -8.35
C LYS A 83 1.66 -1.55 -8.75
N TYR A 84 2.74 -0.78 -8.63
CA TYR A 84 4.08 -1.28 -8.94
C TYR A 84 4.47 -2.49 -8.07
N VAL A 85 4.17 -2.44 -6.78
CA VAL A 85 4.44 -3.54 -5.85
C VAL A 85 3.71 -4.81 -6.27
N PHE A 86 2.42 -4.72 -6.61
CA PHE A 86 1.65 -5.88 -7.06
C PHE A 86 2.08 -6.38 -8.44
N ASP A 87 2.39 -5.48 -9.38
CA ASP A 87 2.74 -5.85 -10.75
C ASP A 87 4.16 -6.46 -10.87
N HIS A 88 5.08 -6.10 -9.97
CA HIS A 88 6.51 -6.40 -10.13
C HIS A 88 7.20 -7.05 -8.93
N ILE A 89 6.77 -6.79 -7.70
CA ILE A 89 7.44 -7.30 -6.49
C ILE A 89 6.74 -8.53 -5.97
N LEU A 90 5.42 -8.43 -5.79
CA LEU A 90 4.58 -9.50 -5.26
C LEU A 90 4.00 -10.40 -6.35
N ARG A 91 4.36 -10.18 -7.62
CA ARG A 91 3.90 -11.01 -8.72
C ARG A 91 4.60 -12.37 -8.72
N LEU A 92 3.81 -13.43 -8.79
CA LEU A 92 4.34 -14.77 -8.98
C LEU A 92 4.75 -15.01 -10.44
N PRO A 93 5.90 -15.64 -10.72
CA PRO A 93 6.32 -15.96 -12.08
C PRO A 93 5.39 -17.03 -12.69
N GLU A 94 4.98 -16.80 -13.94
CA GLU A 94 3.93 -17.60 -14.61
C GLU A 94 4.31 -19.07 -14.84
N ASP A 95 5.62 -19.36 -14.92
CA ASP A 95 6.17 -20.63 -15.38
C ASP A 95 6.84 -21.48 -14.29
N ARG A 96 6.66 -21.16 -13.00
CA ARG A 96 7.22 -21.98 -11.91
C ARG A 96 6.13 -22.68 -11.14
N ALA A 97 6.28 -23.99 -10.99
CA ALA A 97 5.59 -24.74 -9.96
C ALA A 97 6.12 -24.27 -8.59
N VAL A 98 5.57 -23.17 -8.08
CA VAL A 98 5.90 -22.66 -6.75
C VAL A 98 5.42 -23.67 -5.74
N THR A 99 6.37 -24.37 -5.11
CA THR A 99 6.11 -25.34 -4.05
C THR A 99 6.46 -24.66 -2.74
N LEU A 100 5.49 -24.50 -1.86
CA LEU A 100 5.73 -23.98 -0.52
C LEU A 100 6.39 -25.10 0.32
N GLU A 101 7.32 -24.77 1.21
CA GLU A 101 8.06 -25.78 1.99
C GLU A 101 7.15 -26.70 2.83
N HIS A 102 5.93 -26.26 3.12
CA HIS A 102 4.95 -26.99 3.92
C HIS A 102 3.93 -27.80 3.09
N GLU A 103 3.84 -27.64 1.76
CA GLU A 103 2.95 -28.44 0.90
C GLU A 103 3.47 -28.60 -0.56
N GLU A 104 3.38 -29.83 -1.11
CA GLU A 104 3.59 -30.13 -2.54
C GLU A 104 2.48 -29.50 -3.43
N VAL A 105 2.45 -28.18 -3.60
CA VAL A 105 1.41 -27.49 -4.40
C VAL A 105 1.92 -27.16 -5.80
N LYS A 106 1.12 -27.47 -6.83
CA LYS A 106 1.34 -27.04 -8.23
C LYS A 106 0.20 -26.11 -8.65
N LEU A 107 0.54 -24.92 -9.14
CA LEU A 107 -0.38 -23.93 -9.72
C LEU A 107 -1.10 -24.49 -10.98
N LYS A 108 -2.40 -24.19 -11.14
CA LYS A 108 -3.12 -24.28 -12.44
C LYS A 108 -3.39 -22.87 -12.91
N ARG A 109 -3.25 -22.62 -14.21
CA ARG A 109 -3.91 -21.50 -14.88
C ARG A 109 -5.10 -21.99 -15.69
N ASP A 110 -6.17 -21.20 -15.64
CA ASP A 110 -7.30 -21.30 -16.55
C ASP A 110 -6.85 -20.99 -17.97
N LYS A 111 -7.07 -21.95 -18.86
CA LYS A 111 -6.98 -21.74 -20.30
C LYS A 111 -8.26 -21.03 -20.73
N GLU A 112 -8.33 -19.71 -20.60
CA GLU A 112 -9.30 -18.96 -21.40
C GLU A 112 -8.72 -18.77 -22.80
N THR A 113 -9.37 -19.46 -23.72
CA THR A 113 -9.09 -19.45 -25.16
C THR A 113 -10.13 -18.53 -25.78
N ASN A 114 -9.72 -17.33 -26.20
CA ASN A 114 -10.13 -16.67 -27.46
C ASN A 114 -9.41 -15.33 -27.63
#